data_AF-A0A7S3GYM3-F1
#
_entry.id   AF-A0A7S3GYM3-F1
#
_cell.length_a   1.000
_cell.length_b   1.000
_cell.length_c   1.000
_cell.angle_alpha   90.00
_cell.angle_beta   90.00
_cell.angle_gamma   90.00
#
_symmetry.space_group_name_H-M   'P 1'
#
loop_
_entity.id
_entity.type
_entity.pdbx_description
1 polymer ?
#
loop_
_entity_poly.entity_id
_entity_poly.type
_entity_poly.pdbx_seq_one_letter_code
_entity_poly.pdbx_strand_id
1 'polypeptide(L)'
;TVVEPIYCSGDAHMGDRVQEWSDKQFPQKGYANANSAMSWAKTNVNATLSNLVISGFSAGALGTMGWSYHLLGMFPHERASVLVDSYAGIFPDGTEGPTLKDWGACSLPIFSESNQGLCSENQLSTKVALEAAMAAYPKVGFGYIQSKVD
;
A
#
# COMPACT_ATOMS: atom_id res chain seq x y z
N THR A 1 -10.26 -5.31 16.66
CA THR A 1 -10.27 -3.89 16.30
C THR A 1 -10.26 -3.77 14.79
N VAL A 2 -11.04 -2.85 14.23
CA VAL A 2 -11.04 -2.54 12.80
C VAL A 2 -10.61 -1.09 12.63
N VAL A 3 -9.69 -0.83 11.70
CA VAL A 3 -9.20 0.50 11.35
C VAL A 3 -9.31 0.62 9.84
N GLU A 4 -10.10 1.57 9.37
CA GLU A 4 -10.42 1.72 7.95
C GLU A 4 -10.16 3.17 7.51
N PRO A 5 -9.02 3.44 6.86
CA PRO A 5 -8.78 4.73 6.22
C PRO A 5 -9.72 4.92 5.02
N ILE A 6 -10.58 5.94 5.07
CA ILE A 6 -11.49 6.24 3.96
C ILE A 6 -10.70 6.77 2.75
N TYR A 7 -10.97 6.21 1.57
CA TYR A 7 -10.32 6.64 0.33
C TYR A 7 -10.93 7.91 -0.23
N CYS A 8 -10.16 9.00 -0.21
CA CYS A 8 -10.61 10.32 -0.69
C CYS A 8 -9.54 11.11 -1.47
N SER A 9 -8.42 10.47 -1.83
CA SER A 9 -7.21 11.13 -2.33
C SER A 9 -6.83 10.80 -3.78
N GLY A 10 -7.41 9.78 -4.39
CA GLY A 10 -7.17 9.45 -5.81
C GLY A 10 -5.77 8.88 -6.11
N ASP A 11 -5.06 8.36 -5.11
CA ASP A 11 -3.67 7.89 -5.16
C ASP A 11 -3.45 6.52 -4.51
N ALA A 12 -4.52 5.71 -4.44
CA ALA A 12 -4.52 4.38 -3.84
C ALA A 12 -3.86 4.30 -2.44
N HIS A 13 -4.02 5.35 -1.62
CA HIS A 13 -3.43 5.48 -0.28
C HIS A 13 -1.90 5.59 -0.25
N MET A 14 -1.24 5.79 -1.39
CA MET A 14 0.23 5.80 -1.50
C MET A 14 0.80 7.17 -1.89
N GLY A 15 -0.04 8.16 -2.22
CA GLY A 15 0.42 9.49 -2.62
C GLY A 15 0.65 10.45 -1.47
N ASP A 16 1.62 11.35 -1.65
CA ASP A 16 1.86 12.48 -0.74
C ASP A 16 2.23 13.77 -1.50
N ARG A 17 1.52 14.05 -2.59
CA ARG A 17 1.82 15.19 -3.48
C ARG A 17 0.59 16.06 -3.72
N VAL A 18 0.80 17.29 -4.15
CA VAL A 18 -0.25 18.09 -4.78
C VAL A 18 -0.05 18.01 -6.29
N GLN A 19 -1.05 17.50 -7.01
CA GLN A 19 -1.05 17.49 -8.47
C GLN A 19 -1.58 18.81 -8.99
N GLU A 20 -1.08 19.23 -10.15
CA GLU A 20 -1.59 20.40 -10.86
C GLU A 20 -2.13 19.98 -12.22
N TRP A 21 -3.44 20.10 -12.41
CA TRP A 21 -4.12 19.76 -13.66
C TRP A 21 -5.05 20.89 -14.06
N SER A 22 -4.93 21.39 -15.30
CA SER A 22 -5.76 22.49 -15.83
C SER A 22 -5.81 23.70 -14.88
N ASP A 23 -4.64 24.13 -14.41
CA ASP A 23 -4.44 25.25 -13.46
C ASP A 23 -5.17 25.09 -12.12
N LYS A 24 -5.54 23.86 -11.75
CA LYS A 24 -6.14 23.53 -10.46
C LYS A 24 -5.26 22.57 -9.67
N GLN A 25 -5.24 22.77 -8.36
CA GLN A 25 -4.51 21.91 -7.42
C GLN A 25 -5.41 20.79 -6.88
N PHE A 26 -4.90 19.57 -6.94
CA PHE A 26 -5.54 18.36 -6.43
C PHE A 26 -4.62 17.68 -5.42
N PRO A 27 -4.87 17.85 -4.11
CA PRO A 27 -4.09 17.18 -3.08
C PRO A 27 -4.31 15.67 -3.13
N GLN A 28 -3.23 14.93 -3.40
CA GLN A 28 -3.16 13.48 -3.30
C GLN A 28 -2.38 13.14 -2.02
N LYS A 29 -3.12 13.01 -0.92
CA LYS A 29 -2.60 12.85 0.45
C LYS A 29 -2.96 11.50 1.09
N GLY A 30 -3.11 10.47 0.26
CA GLY A 30 -3.48 9.13 0.70
C GLY A 30 -2.51 8.53 1.70
N TYR A 31 -1.21 8.75 1.53
CA TYR A 31 -0.20 8.33 2.49
C TYR A 31 -0.40 8.99 3.85
N ALA A 32 -0.53 10.32 3.88
CA ALA A 32 -0.70 11.06 5.13
C ALA A 32 -1.97 10.61 5.87
N ASN A 33 -3.06 10.41 5.13
CA ASN A 33 -4.34 9.95 5.67
C ASN A 33 -4.23 8.53 6.25
N ALA A 34 -3.66 7.59 5.50
CA ALA A 34 -3.47 6.21 5.96
C ALA A 34 -2.48 6.14 7.14
N ASN A 35 -1.35 6.85 7.05
CA ASN A 35 -0.34 6.88 8.10
C ASN A 35 -0.89 7.44 9.42
N SER A 36 -1.76 8.45 9.36
CA SER A 36 -2.42 8.99 10.54
C SER A 36 -3.26 7.92 11.26
N ALA A 37 -4.09 7.18 10.52
CA ALA A 37 -4.90 6.10 11.06
C ALA A 37 -4.06 4.94 11.62
N MET A 38 -2.99 4.55 10.92
CA MET A 38 -2.09 3.47 11.36
C MET A 38 -1.25 3.88 12.57
N SER A 39 -0.82 5.14 12.64
CA SER A 39 -0.12 5.69 13.80
C SER A 39 -1.03 5.72 15.03
N TRP A 40 -2.28 6.18 14.86
CA TRP A 40 -3.27 6.08 15.93
C TRP A 40 -3.47 4.63 16.37
N ALA A 41 -3.63 3.70 15.43
CA ALA A 41 -3.81 2.29 15.73
C ALA A 41 -2.64 1.75 16.56
N LYS A 42 -1.39 1.99 16.13
CA LYS A 42 -0.17 1.56 16.83
C LYS A 42 -0.12 2.02 18.29
N THR A 43 -0.60 3.23 18.58
CA THR A 43 -0.62 3.76 19.95
C THR A 43 -1.78 3.23 20.79
N ASN A 44 -2.89 2.79 20.18
CA ASN A 44 -4.14 2.49 20.88
C ASN A 44 -4.52 0.99 20.90
N VAL A 45 -3.87 0.15 20.09
CA VAL A 45 -4.10 -1.31 20.07
C VAL A 45 -3.02 -2.06 20.85
N ASN A 46 -3.31 -3.28 21.28
CA ASN A 46 -2.41 -4.12 22.08
C ASN A 46 -0.98 -4.18 21.53
N ALA A 47 -0.01 -4.26 22.45
CA ALA A 47 1.41 -4.26 22.13
C ALA A 47 1.84 -5.39 21.17
N THR A 48 1.20 -6.56 21.27
CA THR A 48 1.36 -7.66 20.31
C THR A 48 -0.02 -8.19 19.92
N LEU A 49 -0.30 -8.22 18.62
CA LEU A 49 -1.56 -8.67 18.07
C LEU A 49 -1.57 -10.20 17.93
N SER A 50 -2.58 -10.88 18.48
CA SER A 50 -2.74 -12.33 18.25
C SER A 50 -3.01 -12.63 16.76
N ASN A 51 -3.72 -11.74 16.07
CA ASN A 51 -3.97 -11.80 14.63
C ASN A 51 -3.97 -10.39 14.04
N LEU A 52 -3.20 -10.19 12.98
CA LEU A 52 -3.21 -8.99 12.14
C LEU A 52 -3.77 -9.33 10.76
N VAL A 53 -4.72 -8.55 10.28
CA VAL A 53 -5.22 -8.68 8.90
C VAL A 53 -5.05 -7.33 8.21
N ILE A 54 -4.36 -7.33 7.08
CA ILE A 54 -4.23 -6.17 6.18
C ILE A 54 -5.06 -6.50 4.95
N SER A 55 -5.98 -5.62 4.60
CA SER A 55 -6.99 -5.89 3.58
C SER A 55 -7.38 -4.61 2.85
N GLY A 56 -7.67 -4.74 1.56
CA GLY A 56 -8.23 -3.66 0.76
C GLY A 56 -8.84 -4.18 -0.53
N PHE A 57 -9.82 -3.44 -1.03
CA PHE A 57 -10.55 -3.77 -2.26
C PHE A 57 -10.28 -2.73 -3.36
N SER A 58 -10.22 -3.15 -4.62
CA SER A 58 -10.01 -2.27 -5.78
C SER A 58 -8.76 -1.37 -5.61
N ALA A 59 -8.89 -0.03 -5.65
CA ALA A 59 -7.76 0.87 -5.37
C ALA A 59 -7.14 0.66 -3.97
N GLY A 60 -7.93 0.22 -2.99
CA GLY A 60 -7.43 -0.16 -1.67
C GLY A 60 -6.57 -1.43 -1.69
N ALA A 61 -6.75 -2.30 -2.69
CA ALA A 61 -5.93 -3.48 -2.89
C ALA A 61 -4.52 -3.11 -3.40
N LEU A 62 -4.42 -2.11 -4.29
CA LEU A 62 -3.14 -1.50 -4.67
C LEU A 62 -2.41 -0.91 -3.46
N GLY A 63 -3.14 -0.16 -2.62
CA GLY A 63 -2.60 0.35 -1.36
C GLY A 63 -2.15 -0.78 -0.44
N THR A 64 -2.95 -1.84 -0.30
CA THR A 64 -2.59 -3.03 0.48
C THR A 64 -1.28 -3.65 0.01
N MET A 65 -1.10 -3.80 -1.30
CA MET A 65 0.14 -4.31 -1.88
C MET A 65 1.35 -3.43 -1.57
N GLY A 66 1.22 -2.10 -1.70
CA GLY A 66 2.30 -1.16 -1.38
C GLY A 66 2.64 -1.06 0.10
N TRP A 67 1.62 -1.07 0.98
CA TRP A 67 1.77 -0.87 2.42
C TRP A 67 2.16 -2.13 3.21
N SER A 68 1.97 -3.32 2.64
CA SER A 68 2.11 -4.59 3.37
C SER A 68 3.46 -4.75 4.05
N TYR A 69 4.55 -4.43 3.35
CA TYR A 69 5.90 -4.51 3.91
C TYR A 69 6.02 -3.68 5.20
N HIS A 70 5.58 -2.42 5.14
CA HIS A 70 5.65 -1.50 6.26
C HIS A 70 4.73 -1.89 7.42
N LEU A 71 3.48 -2.24 7.15
CA LEU A 71 2.51 -2.56 8.20
C LEU A 71 2.86 -3.85 8.96
N LEU A 72 3.36 -4.86 8.25
CA LEU A 72 3.85 -6.09 8.88
C LEU A 72 5.05 -5.83 9.81
N GLY A 73 5.93 -4.90 9.46
CA GLY A 73 7.02 -4.46 10.34
C GLY A 73 6.58 -3.52 11.47
N MET A 74 5.52 -2.74 11.25
CA MET A 74 5.03 -1.74 12.19
C MET A 74 4.32 -2.36 13.41
N PHE A 75 3.56 -3.43 13.21
CA PHE A 75 2.71 -4.05 14.23
C PHE A 75 3.26 -5.42 14.66
N PRO A 76 3.75 -5.58 15.90
CA PRO A 76 4.12 -6.89 16.42
C PRO A 76 2.91 -7.84 16.43
N HIS A 77 3.09 -9.07 15.94
CA HIS A 77 1.99 -10.02 15.78
C HIS A 77 2.43 -11.48 15.92
N GLU A 78 1.50 -12.35 16.35
CA GLU A 78 1.69 -13.81 16.37
C GLU A 78 1.35 -14.45 15.02
N ARG A 79 0.28 -13.98 14.39
CA ARG A 79 -0.17 -14.39 13.05
C ARG A 79 -0.58 -13.17 12.25
N ALA A 80 -0.31 -13.19 10.95
CA ALA A 80 -0.81 -12.18 10.04
C ALA A 80 -1.31 -12.75 8.71
N SER A 81 -2.20 -12.01 8.06
CA SER A 81 -2.62 -12.28 6.69
C SER A 81 -2.82 -10.99 5.91
N VAL A 82 -2.50 -11.02 4.62
CA VAL A 82 -2.72 -9.94 3.67
C VAL A 82 -3.73 -10.41 2.64
N LEU A 83 -4.80 -9.64 2.44
CA LEU A 83 -5.87 -9.93 1.50
C LEU A 83 -5.97 -8.82 0.45
N VAL A 84 -5.74 -9.18 -0.80
CA VAL A 84 -5.83 -8.29 -1.96
C VAL A 84 -7.11 -8.65 -2.71
N ASP A 85 -8.13 -7.78 -2.65
CA ASP A 85 -9.45 -8.04 -3.22
C ASP A 85 -9.72 -7.17 -4.46
N SER A 86 -10.20 -7.78 -5.53
CA SER A 86 -10.64 -7.11 -6.75
C SER A 86 -9.52 -6.29 -7.39
N TYR A 87 -8.30 -6.86 -7.41
CA TYR A 87 -7.18 -6.38 -8.19
C TYR A 87 -6.16 -7.48 -8.53
N ALA A 88 -6.03 -7.83 -9.81
CA ALA A 88 -5.08 -8.83 -10.29
C ALA A 88 -3.63 -8.31 -10.48
N GLY A 89 -3.44 -6.98 -10.49
CA GLY A 89 -2.13 -6.36 -10.70
C GLY A 89 -1.63 -6.48 -12.14
N ILE A 90 -2.53 -6.49 -13.12
CA ILE A 90 -2.19 -6.51 -14.55
C ILE A 90 -2.37 -5.11 -15.11
N PHE A 91 -1.26 -4.49 -15.52
CA PHE A 91 -1.25 -3.17 -16.11
C PHE A 91 -0.44 -3.16 -17.42
N PRO A 92 -0.76 -2.24 -18.36
CA PRO A 92 0.13 -2.00 -19.49
C PRO A 92 1.53 -1.61 -19.03
N ASP A 93 2.54 -2.09 -19.74
CA ASP A 93 3.94 -1.76 -19.45
C ASP A 93 4.14 -0.24 -19.40
N GLY A 94 4.93 0.22 -18.41
CA GLY A 94 5.24 1.63 -18.25
C GLY A 94 4.13 2.49 -17.67
N THR A 95 3.12 1.91 -17.00
CA THR A 95 2.05 2.68 -16.35
C THR A 95 2.21 2.79 -14.84
N GLU A 96 2.38 1.66 -14.12
CA GLU A 96 2.44 1.66 -12.65
C GLU A 96 3.61 2.48 -12.10
N GLY A 97 4.82 2.23 -12.58
CA GLY A 97 6.04 2.90 -12.07
C GLY A 97 5.96 4.42 -12.18
N PRO A 98 5.68 4.98 -13.38
CA PRO A 98 5.45 6.42 -13.53
C PRO A 98 4.31 6.93 -12.64
N THR A 99 3.21 6.19 -12.51
CA THR A 99 2.07 6.59 -11.66
C THR A 99 2.47 6.70 -10.19
N LEU A 100 3.18 5.69 -9.65
CA LEU A 100 3.66 5.70 -8.26
C LEU A 100 4.64 6.87 -8.02
N LYS A 101 5.52 7.14 -8.99
CA LYS A 101 6.44 8.28 -8.92
C LYS A 101 5.69 9.61 -8.97
N ASP A 102 4.70 9.73 -9.83
CA ASP A 102 3.90 10.95 -9.98
C ASP A 102 3.09 11.24 -8.71
N TRP A 103 2.57 10.21 -8.04
CA TRP A 103 1.95 10.31 -6.71
C TRP A 103 2.91 10.79 -5.60
N GLY A 104 4.22 10.82 -5.86
CA GLY A 104 5.24 11.17 -4.88
C GLY A 104 5.55 10.04 -3.91
N ALA A 105 5.30 8.78 -4.30
CA ALA A 105 5.40 7.64 -3.38
C ALA A 105 6.83 7.14 -3.13
N CYS A 106 7.78 7.44 -4.02
CA CYS A 106 9.07 6.74 -4.06
C CYS A 106 9.97 6.95 -2.83
N SER A 107 9.84 8.08 -2.12
CA SER A 107 10.60 8.35 -0.89
C SER A 107 9.82 8.02 0.39
N LEU A 108 8.60 7.49 0.26
CA LEU A 108 7.78 7.17 1.42
C LEU A 108 8.28 5.90 2.11
N PRO A 109 8.16 5.82 3.45
CA PRO A 109 8.64 4.68 4.23
C PRO A 109 7.74 3.43 4.10
N ILE A 110 6.83 3.40 3.13
CA ILE A 110 5.94 2.26 2.88
C ILE A 110 6.63 1.16 2.06
N PHE A 111 7.65 1.52 1.29
CA PHE A 111 8.46 0.62 0.47
C PHE A 111 9.78 0.24 1.16
N SER A 112 10.31 -0.93 0.83
CA SER A 112 11.70 -1.28 1.16
C SER A 112 12.68 -0.39 0.38
N GLU A 113 13.93 -0.26 0.86
CA GLU A 113 14.96 0.56 0.20
C GLU A 113 15.16 0.18 -1.28
N SER A 114 15.18 -1.12 -1.59
CA SER A 114 15.26 -1.61 -2.97
C SER A 114 14.08 -1.14 -3.81
N ASN A 115 12.87 -1.15 -3.25
CA ASN A 115 11.66 -0.73 -3.97
C ASN A 115 11.59 0.78 -4.14
N GLN A 116 12.12 1.56 -3.20
CA GLN A 116 12.28 3.02 -3.36
C GLN A 116 13.20 3.36 -4.55
N GLY A 117 14.28 2.59 -4.72
CA GLY A 117 15.16 2.67 -5.89
C GLY A 117 14.42 2.40 -7.19
N LEU A 118 13.74 1.25 -7.29
CA LEU A 118 12.93 0.89 -8.46
C LEU A 118 11.85 1.92 -8.77
N CYS A 119 11.19 2.48 -7.75
CA CYS A 119 10.16 3.51 -7.94
C CYS A 119 10.75 4.77 -8.57
N SER A 120 11.91 5.21 -8.07
CA SER A 120 12.60 6.40 -8.57
C SER A 120 12.99 6.26 -10.05
N GLU A 121 13.23 5.02 -10.50
CA GLU A 121 13.54 4.64 -11.88
C GLU A 121 12.32 4.34 -12.75
N ASN A 122 11.08 4.52 -12.25
CA ASN A 122 9.82 4.15 -12.90
C ASN A 122 9.64 2.64 -13.16
N GLN A 123 10.31 1.80 -12.38
CA GLN A 123 10.32 0.34 -12.55
C GLN A 123 9.54 -0.41 -11.46
N LEU A 124 9.12 0.27 -10.39
CA LEU A 124 8.30 -0.37 -9.35
C LEU A 124 6.89 -0.66 -9.86
N SER A 125 6.38 -1.85 -9.56
CA SER A 125 4.96 -2.18 -9.61
C SER A 125 4.47 -2.56 -8.22
N THR A 126 3.15 -2.48 -8.02
CA THR A 126 2.52 -2.93 -6.77
C THR A 126 2.74 -4.42 -6.53
N LYS A 127 2.83 -5.22 -7.60
CA LYS A 127 3.22 -6.64 -7.53
C LYS A 127 4.62 -6.82 -6.94
N VAL A 128 5.62 -6.09 -7.44
CA VAL A 128 7.00 -6.16 -6.90
C VAL A 128 7.04 -5.67 -5.44
N ALA A 129 6.23 -4.67 -5.09
CA ALA A 129 6.09 -4.23 -3.70
C ALA A 129 5.55 -5.35 -2.78
N LEU A 130 4.51 -6.06 -3.22
CA LEU A 130 3.96 -7.19 -2.48
C LEU A 130 4.94 -8.36 -2.41
N GLU A 131 5.63 -8.70 -3.50
CA GLU A 131 6.64 -9.76 -3.54
C GLU A 131 7.76 -9.50 -2.52
N ALA A 132 8.19 -8.24 -2.36
CA ALA A 132 9.14 -7.86 -1.32
C ALA A 132 8.59 -8.07 0.10
N ALA A 133 7.31 -7.81 0.34
CA ALA A 133 6.65 -8.12 1.61
C ALA A 133 6.59 -9.65 1.84
N MET A 134 6.23 -10.44 0.82
CA MET A 134 6.20 -11.90 0.90
C MET A 134 7.58 -12.47 1.24
N ALA A 135 8.63 -11.95 0.61
CA ALA A 135 10.01 -12.36 0.86
C ALA A 135 10.48 -12.02 2.28
N ALA A 136 10.13 -10.83 2.79
CA ALA A 136 10.50 -10.40 4.13
C ALA A 136 9.72 -11.10 5.25
N TYR A 137 8.48 -11.54 4.96
CA TYR A 137 7.57 -12.13 5.94
C TYR A 137 7.05 -13.51 5.49
N PRO A 138 7.92 -14.54 5.37
CA PRO A 138 7.57 -15.83 4.74
C PRO A 138 6.56 -16.68 5.54
N LYS A 139 6.23 -16.28 6.78
CA LYS A 139 5.22 -16.96 7.62
C LYS A 139 3.83 -16.32 7.52
N VAL A 140 3.70 -15.20 6.81
CA VAL A 140 2.44 -14.48 6.63
C VAL A 140 1.66 -15.10 5.47
N GLY A 141 0.36 -15.27 5.64
CA GLY A 141 -0.51 -15.72 4.56
C GLY A 141 -0.86 -14.58 3.61
N PHE A 142 -0.74 -14.80 2.30
CA PHE A 142 -1.13 -13.83 1.27
C PHE A 142 -2.24 -14.44 0.41
N GLY A 143 -3.37 -13.74 0.32
CA GLY A 143 -4.56 -14.19 -0.41
C GLY A 143 -4.99 -13.16 -1.45
N TYR A 144 -5.34 -13.64 -2.64
CA TYR A 144 -5.97 -12.85 -3.69
C TYR A 144 -7.43 -13.28 -3.85
N ILE A 145 -8.34 -12.31 -3.83
CA ILE A 145 -9.75 -12.50 -4.11
C ILE A 145 -10.02 -11.77 -5.42
N GLN A 146 -10.19 -12.51 -6.50
CA GLN A 146 -10.27 -11.90 -7.84
C GLN A 146 -11.33 -12.58 -8.69
N SER A 147 -12.17 -11.76 -9.34
CA SER A 147 -13.09 -12.23 -10.36
C SER A 147 -12.31 -12.60 -11.63
N LYS A 148 -12.75 -13.60 -12.38
CA LYS A 148 -12.04 -14.01 -13.63
C LYS A 148 -12.09 -12.97 -14.75
N VAL A 149 -12.98 -11.98 -14.64
CA VAL A 149 -13.34 -11.05 -15.72
C VAL A 149 -13.09 -9.59 -15.36
N ASP A 150 -12.51 -9.35 -14.18
CA ASP A 150 -11.96 -8.06 -13.75
C ASP A 150 -10.46 -8.06 -14.04
#